data_AF-A0A820SM02-F1
#
_entry.id   AF-A0A820SM02-F1
#
_cell.length_a   1.000
_cell.length_b   1.000
_cell.length_c   1.000
_cell.angle_alpha   90.00
_cell.angle_beta   90.00
_cell.angle_gamma   90.00
#
_symmetry.space_group_name_H-M   'P 1'
#
loop_
_entity.id
_entity.type
_entity.pdbx_description
1 polymer ?
#
loop_
_entity_poly.entity_id
_entity_poly.type
_entity_poly.pdbx_seq_one_letter_code
_entity_poly.pdbx_strand_id
1 'polypeptide(L)' 'YIKANNGIDTEKSYPYEAQDGKCRFKKENVGATDTGFVDIKAQNETDLQNAIATIGPISVAIDASQDSFQFYKS' A
#
# COMPACT_ATOMS: atom_id res chain seq x y z
N TYR A 1 -4.70 -8.47 -4.41
CA TYR A 1 -6.16 -8.32 -4.62
C TYR A 1 -6.46 -7.52 -5.88
N ILE A 2 -5.98 -6.28 -6.01
CA ILE A 2 -6.35 -5.33 -7.08
C ILE A 2 -6.24 -5.94 -8.49
N LYS A 3 -5.11 -6.61 -8.81
CA LYS A 3 -4.94 -7.35 -10.07
C LYS A 3 -6.06 -8.35 -10.35
N ALA A 4 -6.41 -9.18 -9.36
CA ALA A 4 -7.45 -10.22 -9.50
C ALA A 4 -8.87 -9.64 -9.55
N ASN A 5 -9.09 -8.50 -8.88
CA ASN A 5 -10.36 -7.78 -8.89
C ASN A 5 -10.53 -6.86 -10.12
N ASN A 6 -9.48 -6.72 -10.94
CA ASN A 6 -9.40 -5.80 -12.07
C ASN A 6 -9.63 -4.32 -11.70
N GLY A 7 -9.28 -3.92 -10.48
CA GLY A 7 -9.37 -2.54 -10.07
C GLY A 7 -9.60 -2.32 -8.58
N ILE A 8 -9.49 -1.06 -8.19
CA ILE A 8 -9.80 -0.53 -6.86
C ILE A 8 -10.58 0.78 -7.00
N ASP A 9 -11.58 0.98 -6.14
CA ASP A 9 -12.42 2.18 -6.13
C ASP A 9 -11.64 3.40 -5.62
N THR A 10 -12.08 4.60 -5.99
CA THR A 10 -11.56 5.85 -5.39
C THR A 10 -12.05 6.01 -3.95
N GLU A 11 -11.26 6.70 -3.12
CA GLU A 11 -11.66 7.07 -1.75
C GLU A 11 -13.01 7.82 -1.72
N LYS A 12 -13.26 8.69 -2.71
CA LYS A 12 -14.52 9.44 -2.80
C LYS A 12 -15.74 8.53 -3.01
N SER A 13 -15.59 7.45 -3.76
CA SER A 13 -16.67 6.50 -4.06
C SER A 13 -16.82 5.40 -3.01
N TYR A 14 -15.75 5.11 -2.27
CA TYR A 14 -15.71 4.12 -1.21
C TYR A 14 -14.88 4.66 -0.04
N PRO A 15 -15.47 5.54 0.80
CA PRO A 15 -14.75 6.18 1.88
C PRO A 15 -14.41 5.20 3.02
N TYR A 16 -13.33 5.50 3.73
CA TYR A 16 -12.91 4.74 4.89
C TYR A 16 -13.86 4.90 6.09
N GLU A 17 -14.32 3.77 6.65
CA GLU A 17 -15.30 3.73 7.76
C GLU A 17 -14.70 3.27 9.09
N ALA A 18 -13.41 2.91 9.14
CA ALA A 18 -12.72 2.42 10.34
C ALA A 18 -13.38 1.22 11.04
N GLN A 19 -14.10 0.39 10.29
CA GLN A 19 -14.74 -0.83 10.78
C GLN A 19 -14.80 -1.88 9.68
N ASP A 20 -14.86 -3.16 10.07
CA ASP A 20 -15.08 -4.23 9.12
C ASP A 20 -16.51 -4.18 8.58
N GLY A 21 -16.62 -4.25 7.26
CA GLY A 21 -17.90 -4.21 6.55
C GLY A 21 -17.96 -5.25 5.46
N LYS A 22 -19.10 -5.31 4.78
CA LYS A 22 -19.22 -6.10 3.55
C LYS A 22 -18.49 -5.38 2.42
N CYS A 23 -17.91 -6.14 1.49
CA CYS A 23 -17.32 -5.58 0.28
C CYS A 23 -18.41 -4.93 -0.60
N ARG A 24 -18.23 -3.66 -0.97
CA ARG A 24 -19.15 -2.86 -1.79
C ARG A 24 -18.52 -2.35 -3.09
N PHE A 25 -17.49 -3.05 -3.58
CA PHE A 25 -16.76 -2.68 -4.80
C PHE A 25 -17.71 -2.48 -5.99
N LYS A 26 -17.50 -1.41 -6.77
CA LYS A 26 -18.28 -1.12 -7.98
C LYS A 26 -17.34 -0.84 -9.15
N LYS A 27 -17.45 -1.62 -10.22
CA LYS A 27 -16.60 -1.48 -11.42
C LYS A 27 -16.68 -0.09 -12.04
N GLU A 28 -17.83 0.57 -11.94
CA GLU A 28 -18.02 1.95 -12.42
C GLU A 28 -17.15 3.00 -11.69
N ASN A 29 -16.65 2.67 -10.50
CA ASN A 29 -15.93 3.59 -9.61
C ASN A 29 -14.41 3.33 -9.55
N VAL A 30 -13.89 2.47 -10.43
CA VAL A 30 -12.47 2.11 -10.45
C VAL A 30 -11.61 3.35 -10.69
N GLY A 31 -10.76 3.66 -9.70
CA GLY A 31 -9.78 4.75 -9.77
C GLY A 31 -8.39 4.30 -10.22
N ALA A 32 -8.05 3.03 -10.02
CA ALA A 32 -6.78 2.46 -10.42
C ALA A 32 -6.87 0.95 -10.70
N THR A 33 -5.93 0.45 -11.49
CA THR A 33 -5.74 -0.99 -11.74
C THR A 33 -4.30 -1.39 -11.44
N ASP A 34 -4.07 -2.69 -11.32
CA ASP A 34 -2.77 -3.25 -10.97
C ASP A 34 -2.43 -4.42 -11.91
N THR A 35 -1.18 -4.49 -12.34
CA THR A 35 -0.66 -5.57 -13.19
C THR A 35 0.09 -6.63 -12.38
N GLY A 36 0.40 -6.35 -11.12
CA GLY A 36 1.10 -7.22 -10.18
C GLY A 36 2.08 -6.45 -9.31
N PHE A 37 2.77 -7.20 -8.44
CA PHE A 37 3.81 -6.67 -7.56
C PHE A 37 5.10 -7.47 -7.74
N VAL A 38 6.21 -6.87 -7.31
CA VAL A 38 7.52 -7.50 -7.22
C VAL A 38 8.06 -7.24 -5.83
N ASP A 39 8.63 -8.26 -5.22
CA ASP A 39 9.28 -8.14 -3.92
C ASP A 39 10.76 -7.81 -4.08
N ILE A 40 11.24 -6.87 -3.27
CA ILE A 40 12.67 -6.61 -3.11
C ILE A 40 13.24 -7.71 -2.22
N LYS A 41 14.47 -8.15 -2.51
CA LYS A 41 15.14 -9.15 -1.70
C LYS A 41 15.17 -8.71 -0.24
N ALA A 42 14.74 -9.60 0.66
CA ALA A 42 14.71 -9.33 2.09
C ALA A 42 16.09 -8.84 2.59
N GLN A 43 16.05 -7.79 3.41
CA GLN A 43 17.24 -7.17 4.03
C GLN A 43 18.28 -6.59 3.04
N ASN A 44 17.91 -6.36 1.78
CA ASN A 44 18.78 -5.68 0.82
C ASN A 44 18.46 -4.19 0.70
N GLU A 45 19.05 -3.38 1.57
CA GLU A 45 18.83 -1.92 1.59
C GLU A 45 19.38 -1.21 0.35
N THR A 46 20.42 -1.74 -0.30
CA THR A 46 20.95 -1.19 -1.55
C THR A 46 19.93 -1.34 -2.69
N ASP A 47 19.30 -2.49 -2.81
CA ASP A 47 18.23 -2.70 -3.80
C ASP A 47 17.01 -1.84 -3.48
N LEU A 48 16.67 -1.70 -2.19
CA LEU A 48 15.58 -0.82 -1.74
C LEU A 48 15.84 0.64 -2.13
N GLN A 49 17.04 1.15 -1.85
CA GLN A 49 17.45 2.50 -2.22
C GLN A 49 17.33 2.73 -3.74
N ASN A 50 17.85 1.78 -4.53
CA ASN A 50 17.78 1.85 -5.98
C ASN A 50 16.32 1.82 -6.48
N ALA A 51 15.47 0.96 -5.91
CA ALA A 51 14.06 0.87 -6.27
C ALA A 51 13.29 2.16 -5.94
N ILE A 52 13.54 2.76 -4.78
CA ILE A 52 12.95 4.06 -4.41
C ILE A 52 13.33 5.14 -5.43
N ALA A 53 14.61 5.18 -5.83
CA ALA A 53 15.11 6.18 -6.76
C ALA A 53 14.60 6.02 -8.20
N THR A 54 14.32 4.78 -8.62
CA THR A 54 14.04 4.46 -10.05
C THR A 54 12.59 4.12 -10.35
N ILE A 55 11.85 3.59 -9.38
CA ILE A 55 10.45 3.14 -9.54
C ILE A 55 9.49 4.09 -8.83
N GLY A 56 9.82 4.51 -7.60
CA GLY A 56 9.00 5.39 -6.78
C GLY A 56 8.74 4.82 -5.37
N PRO A 57 7.66 5.26 -4.70
CA PRO A 57 7.34 4.82 -3.34
C PRO A 57 7.18 3.29 -3.22
N ILE A 58 7.78 2.69 -2.20
CA ILE A 58 7.77 1.25 -1.94
C ILE A 58 7.06 0.97 -0.61
N SER A 59 6.15 -0.01 -0.60
CA SER A 59 5.54 -0.50 0.65
C SER A 59 6.54 -1.33 1.45
N VAL A 60 6.71 -1.00 2.74
CA VAL A 60 7.62 -1.70 3.66
C VAL A 60 6.93 -2.02 4.98
N ALA A 61 7.42 -3.05 5.67
CA ALA A 61 7.04 -3.34 7.05
C ALA A 61 8.17 -2.90 8.00
N ILE A 62 7.79 -2.30 9.13
CA ILE A 62 8.70 -1.88 10.18
C ILE A 62 8.15 -2.33 11.54
N ASP A 63 9.03 -2.47 12.52
CA ASP A 63 8.62 -2.66 13.91
C ASP A 63 8.29 -1.30 14.53
N ALA A 64 7.00 -1.08 14.81
CA ALA A 64 6.47 0.12 15.42
C ALA A 64 6.06 -0.08 16.89
N SER A 65 6.47 -1.18 17.54
CA SER A 65 6.01 -1.50 18.90
C SER A 65 6.69 -0.71 20.02
N GLN A 66 7.71 0.11 19.69
CA GLN A 66 8.50 0.84 20.69
C GLN A 66 7.93 2.25 20.94
N ASP A 67 7.88 2.67 22.20
CA ASP A 67 7.48 4.04 22.58
C ASP A 67 8.33 5.12 21.91
N SER A 68 9.61 4.81 21.66
CA SER A 68 10.53 5.68 20.92
C SER A 68 10.02 5.98 19.51
N PHE A 69 9.35 5.03 18.86
CA PHE A 69 8.73 5.21 17.56
C PHE A 69 7.40 5.96 17.67
N GLN A 70 6.56 5.61 18.66
CA GLN A 70 5.27 6.26 18.90
C GLN A 70 5.41 7.77 19.16
N PHE A 71 6.46 8.16 19.90
CA PHE A 71 6.73 9.56 20.28
C PHE A 71 7.91 10.18 19.51
N TYR A 72 8.36 9.55 18.42
CA TYR A 72 9.46 10.06 17.61
C TYR A 72 9.18 11.50 17.15
N LYS A 73 10.17 12.38 17.32
CA LYS A 73 10.16 13.77 16.86
C LYS A 73 11.53 14.09 16.25
N SER A 74 11.50 14.89 15.18
CA SER A 74 12.62 15.29 14.31
C SER A 74 13.90 15.72 15.04
#